data_AF-A0AAD7ZKE1-F1
#
_entry.id   AF-A0AAD7ZKE1-F1
#
_cell.length_a   1.000
_cell.length_b   1.000
_cell.length_c   1.000
_cell.angle_alpha   90.00
_cell.angle_beta   90.00
_cell.angle_gamma   90.00
#
_symmetry.space_group_name_H-M   'P 1'
#
loop_
_entity.id
_entity.type
_entity.pdbx_description
1 polymer ?
#
loop_
_entity_poly.entity_id
_entity_poly.type
_entity_poly.pdbx_seq_one_letter_code
_entity_poly.pdbx_strand_id
1 'polypeptide(L)'
;MLTGKTKHLLHCVLLFTVITVFEIFTGGVRLGNSRPEEFDPWERYGYIGTFVLYLLRLLTFLPLPQVLFNFAGLTLYNAFPDKVNLKGSPLLAPFLCIRIVTRGDYPQLVRANVNRNMNRCTEAGLENFIIEVVTDKAIGLAAHRRVREVLVPHSYRPKSGALFKARALQYCLEDGVNILADTDWIVHLDEETLLTENSVRGILNFVLDGKHHFGQGLITYAQ
;
A
#
# COMPACT_ATOMS: atom_id res chain seq x y z
N MET A 1 -21.57 -10.45 3.09
CA MET A 1 -20.16 -10.28 3.53
C MET A 1 -20.14 -9.34 4.74
N LEU A 2 -19.30 -9.61 5.75
CA LEU A 2 -19.16 -8.73 6.92
C LEU A 2 -18.49 -7.41 6.52
N THR A 3 -18.96 -6.29 7.10
CA THR A 3 -18.34 -4.97 6.90
C THR A 3 -16.96 -4.90 7.56
N GLY A 4 -16.10 -4.00 7.08
CA GLY A 4 -14.78 -3.74 7.64
C GLY A 4 -14.85 -3.40 9.13
N LYS A 5 -15.84 -2.60 9.54
CA LYS A 5 -16.09 -2.27 10.95
C LYS A 5 -16.39 -3.52 11.79
N THR A 6 -17.23 -4.42 11.28
CA THR A 6 -17.55 -5.67 11.98
C THR A 6 -16.33 -6.58 12.09
N LYS A 7 -15.51 -6.68 11.03
CA LYS A 7 -14.25 -7.43 11.07
C LYS A 7 -13.27 -6.86 12.09
N HIS A 8 -13.15 -5.53 12.14
CA HIS A 8 -12.32 -4.85 13.13
C HIS A 8 -12.79 -5.13 14.55
N LEU A 9 -14.09 -5.00 14.81
CA LEU A 9 -14.66 -5.32 16.12
C LEU A 9 -14.36 -6.77 16.52
N LEU A 10 -14.57 -7.73 15.61
CA LEU A 10 -14.26 -9.14 15.86
C LEU A 10 -12.76 -9.36 16.12
N HIS A 11 -11.89 -8.65 15.41
CA HIS A 11 -10.45 -8.67 15.65
C HIS A 11 -10.09 -8.16 17.05
N CYS A 12 -10.64 -7.01 17.47
CA CYS A 12 -10.42 -6.49 18.81
C CYS A 12 -10.95 -7.44 19.88
N VAL A 13 -12.17 -7.97 19.73
CA VAL A 13 -12.75 -8.96 20.66
C VAL A 13 -11.85 -10.18 20.78
N LEU A 14 -11.35 -10.71 19.66
CA LEU A 14 -10.43 -11.84 19.67
C LEU A 14 -9.12 -11.50 20.39
N LEU A 15 -8.53 -10.32 20.13
CA LEU A 15 -7.31 -9.86 20.80
C LEU A 15 -7.50 -9.79 22.32
N PHE A 16 -8.56 -9.13 22.79
CA PHE A 16 -8.86 -9.04 24.23
C PHE A 16 -9.15 -10.40 24.85
N THR A 17 -9.82 -11.30 24.11
CA THR A 17 -10.07 -12.67 24.57
C THR A 17 -8.76 -13.44 24.75
N VAL A 18 -7.85 -13.37 23.78
CA VAL A 18 -6.54 -14.03 23.86
C VAL A 18 -5.72 -13.49 25.02
N ILE A 19 -5.69 -12.16 25.22
CA ILE A 19 -5.00 -11.53 26.35
C ILE A 19 -5.60 -12.00 27.68
N THR A 20 -6.92 -11.97 27.81
CA THR A 20 -7.61 -12.38 29.05
C THR A 20 -7.35 -13.84 29.38
N VAL A 21 -7.45 -14.73 28.38
CA VAL A 21 -7.15 -16.16 28.53
C VAL A 21 -5.70 -16.35 28.98
N PHE A 22 -4.74 -15.68 28.33
CA PHE A 22 -3.33 -15.76 28.68
C PHE A 22 -3.05 -15.30 30.12
N GLU A 23 -3.61 -14.17 30.55
CA GLU A 23 -3.47 -13.63 31.91
C GLU A 23 -4.06 -14.56 32.98
N ILE A 24 -5.17 -15.25 32.68
CA ILE A 24 -5.77 -16.25 33.57
C ILE A 24 -4.87 -17.49 33.68
N PHE A 25 -4.41 -18.04 32.55
CA PHE A 25 -3.60 -19.26 32.53
C PHE A 25 -2.20 -19.06 33.11
N THR A 26 -1.61 -17.88 32.98
CA THR A 26 -0.29 -17.55 33.54
C THR A 26 -0.34 -17.10 35.00
N GLY A 27 -1.56 -16.96 35.58
CA GLY A 27 -1.75 -16.49 36.95
C GLY A 27 -1.50 -14.99 37.14
N GLY A 28 -1.45 -14.21 36.04
CA GLY A 28 -1.42 -12.75 36.08
C GLY A 28 -2.67 -12.17 36.75
N VAL A 29 -3.84 -12.78 36.49
CA VAL A 29 -5.08 -12.51 37.24
C VAL A 29 -5.27 -13.57 38.32
N ARG A 30 -5.06 -13.18 39.58
CA ARG A 30 -5.31 -14.04 40.74
C ARG A 30 -6.81 -14.12 41.03
N LEU A 31 -7.44 -15.21 40.60
CA LEU A 31 -8.86 -15.50 40.86
C LEU A 31 -9.16 -16.04 42.27
N GLY A 32 -8.13 -16.22 43.12
CA GLY A 32 -8.26 -16.78 44.48
C GLY A 32 -7.69 -15.88 45.57
N ASN A 33 -8.15 -16.08 46.81
CA ASN A 33 -7.74 -15.35 48.02
C ASN A 33 -6.40 -15.87 48.59
N SER A 34 -5.39 -16.04 47.74
CA SER A 34 -4.05 -16.42 48.20
C SER A 34 -3.37 -15.21 48.85
N ARG A 35 -3.36 -15.20 50.19
CA ARG A 35 -2.17 -14.92 51.01
C ARG A 35 -0.91 -14.51 50.22
N PRO A 36 -0.57 -13.23 49.93
CA PRO A 36 0.79 -12.97 49.47
C PRO A 36 1.73 -13.41 50.59
N GLU A 37 2.63 -14.34 50.31
CA GLU A 37 3.71 -14.69 51.23
C GLU A 37 4.53 -13.41 51.50
N GLU A 38 4.78 -13.11 52.77
CA GLU A 38 5.69 -12.03 53.15
C GLU A 38 7.10 -12.40 52.67
N PHE A 39 7.55 -11.71 51.64
CA PHE A 39 8.84 -11.91 51.01
C PHE A 39 9.63 -10.61 51.06
N ASP A 40 10.69 -10.56 51.88
CA ASP A 40 11.61 -9.42 51.91
C ASP A 40 12.88 -9.73 51.08
N PRO A 41 13.04 -9.11 49.89
CA PRO A 41 14.22 -9.30 49.05
C PRO A 41 15.50 -8.76 49.68
N TRP A 42 15.40 -7.70 50.49
CA TRP A 42 16.57 -7.01 51.05
C TRP A 42 17.24 -7.85 52.13
N GLU A 43 16.46 -8.51 52.98
CA GLU A 43 16.97 -9.45 53.97
C GLU A 43 17.58 -10.70 53.32
N ARG A 44 16.99 -11.19 52.22
CA ARG A 44 17.40 -12.47 51.62
C ARG A 44 18.57 -12.36 50.67
N TYR A 45 18.60 -11.33 49.82
CA TYR A 45 19.58 -11.18 48.75
C TYR A 45 20.61 -10.08 49.01
N GLY A 46 20.42 -9.31 50.09
CA GLY A 46 21.23 -8.13 50.40
C GLY A 46 21.05 -7.00 49.37
N TYR A 47 21.70 -5.87 49.63
CA TYR A 47 21.54 -4.66 48.81
C TYR A 47 21.97 -4.85 47.35
N ILE A 48 23.14 -5.46 47.11
CA ILE A 48 23.70 -5.64 45.77
C ILE A 48 22.84 -6.61 44.95
N GLY A 49 22.50 -7.77 45.53
CA GLY A 49 21.69 -8.79 44.86
C GLY A 49 20.29 -8.25 44.52
N THR A 50 19.64 -7.59 45.48
CA THR A 50 18.32 -6.97 45.26
C THR A 50 18.36 -5.92 44.17
N PHE A 51 19.37 -5.05 44.16
CA PHE A 51 19.53 -4.02 43.13
C PHE A 51 19.70 -4.63 41.73
N VAL A 52 20.56 -5.63 41.58
CA VAL A 52 20.76 -6.33 40.28
C VAL A 52 19.48 -7.01 39.81
N LEU A 53 18.75 -7.69 40.70
CA LEU A 53 17.49 -8.35 40.34
C LEU A 53 16.39 -7.35 39.93
N TYR A 54 16.29 -6.19 40.60
CA TYR A 54 15.38 -5.13 40.19
C TYR A 54 15.79 -4.47 38.88
N LEU A 55 17.09 -4.29 38.62
CA LEU A 55 17.57 -3.80 37.33
C LEU A 55 17.21 -4.77 36.20
N LEU A 56 17.48 -6.06 36.37
CA LEU A 56 17.10 -7.10 35.39
C LEU A 56 15.59 -7.12 35.14
N ARG A 57 14.78 -6.95 36.19
CA ARG A 57 13.31 -6.83 36.08
C ARG A 57 12.91 -5.58 35.28
N LEU A 58 13.53 -4.43 35.53
CA LEU A 58 13.26 -3.21 34.76
C LEU A 58 13.63 -3.35 33.28
N LEU A 59 14.72 -4.06 32.96
CA LEU A 59 15.11 -4.31 31.57
C LEU A 59 14.05 -5.10 30.80
N THR A 60 13.25 -5.95 31.47
CA THR A 60 12.13 -6.65 30.82
C THR A 60 10.99 -5.71 30.38
N PHE A 61 10.95 -4.47 30.88
CA PHE A 61 10.00 -3.44 30.46
C PHE A 61 10.51 -2.56 29.31
N LEU A 62 11.76 -2.73 28.87
CA LEU A 62 12.29 -2.01 27.70
C LEU A 62 11.40 -2.13 26.43
N PRO A 63 10.80 -3.29 26.10
CA PRO A 63 9.89 -3.41 24.96
C PRO A 63 8.48 -2.84 25.20
N LEU A 64 8.14 -2.43 26.44
CA LEU A 64 6.78 -1.99 26.78
C LEU A 64 6.27 -0.84 25.89
N PRO A 65 7.04 0.22 25.58
CA PRO A 65 6.57 1.28 24.70
C PRO A 65 6.17 0.76 23.31
N GLN A 66 7.00 -0.13 22.73
CA GLN A 66 6.71 -0.73 21.43
C GLN A 66 5.44 -1.58 21.48
N VAL A 67 5.26 -2.37 22.54
CA VAL A 67 4.04 -3.17 22.73
C VAL A 67 2.81 -2.28 22.84
N LEU A 68 2.88 -1.18 23.60
CA LEU A 68 1.77 -0.24 23.75
C LEU A 68 1.39 0.43 22.42
N PHE A 69 2.37 0.87 21.62
CA PHE A 69 2.09 1.46 20.31
C PHE A 69 1.53 0.44 19.32
N ASN A 70 2.05 -0.79 19.30
CA ASN A 70 1.51 -1.86 18.46
C ASN A 70 0.08 -2.22 18.86
N PHE A 71 -0.20 -2.31 20.16
CA PHE A 71 -1.53 -2.57 20.69
C PHE A 71 -2.50 -1.43 20.33
N ALA A 72 -2.08 -0.18 20.49
CA ALA A 72 -2.86 0.99 20.05
C ALA A 72 -3.12 0.94 18.55
N GLY A 73 -2.12 0.57 17.73
CA GLY A 73 -2.29 0.40 16.30
C GLY A 73 -3.35 -0.66 15.94
N LEU A 74 -3.26 -1.85 16.55
CA LEU A 74 -4.20 -2.95 16.30
C LEU A 74 -5.63 -2.66 16.76
N THR A 75 -5.80 -1.84 17.80
CA THR A 75 -7.13 -1.52 18.36
C THR A 75 -7.76 -0.27 17.76
N LEU A 76 -6.96 0.77 17.50
CA LEU A 76 -7.45 2.06 17.01
C LEU A 76 -7.53 2.12 15.49
N TYR A 77 -6.65 1.42 14.76
CA TYR A 77 -6.61 1.46 13.30
C TYR A 77 -7.32 0.25 12.70
N ASN A 78 -8.36 0.52 11.89
CA ASN A 78 -9.07 -0.53 11.19
C ASN A 78 -8.24 -1.06 10.00
N ALA A 79 -7.62 -2.22 10.19
CA ALA A 79 -6.86 -2.93 9.16
C ALA A 79 -7.74 -3.66 8.12
N PHE A 80 -9.07 -3.58 8.23
CA PHE A 80 -10.03 -4.19 7.32
C PHE A 80 -10.76 -3.12 6.52
N PRO A 81 -10.10 -2.50 5.51
CA PRO A 81 -10.75 -1.52 4.67
C PRO A 81 -11.88 -2.16 3.86
N ASP A 82 -13.03 -1.48 3.83
CA ASP A 82 -14.12 -1.85 2.93
C ASP A 82 -13.75 -1.57 1.47
N LYS A 83 -14.53 -2.13 0.54
CA LYS A 83 -14.40 -1.78 -0.86
C LYS A 83 -14.70 -0.28 -1.05
N VAL A 84 -13.90 0.39 -1.86
CA VAL A 84 -14.15 1.79 -2.22
C VAL A 84 -15.47 1.85 -3.01
N ASN A 85 -16.42 2.66 -2.56
CA ASN A 85 -17.66 2.90 -3.28
C ASN A 85 -17.42 3.94 -4.38
N LEU A 86 -17.91 3.68 -5.59
CA LEU A 86 -17.87 4.64 -6.69
C LEU A 86 -18.89 5.75 -6.44
N LYS A 87 -18.45 7.00 -6.58
CA LYS A 87 -19.27 8.21 -6.39
C LYS A 87 -20.02 8.63 -7.66
N GLY A 88 -19.69 8.03 -8.80
CA GLY A 88 -20.31 8.31 -10.09
C GLY A 88 -20.18 7.13 -11.05
N SER A 89 -20.80 7.25 -12.22
CA SER A 89 -20.73 6.22 -13.26
C SER A 89 -19.35 6.18 -13.91
N PRO A 90 -18.68 5.02 -13.99
CA PRO A 90 -17.41 4.88 -14.71
C PRO A 90 -17.49 5.28 -16.20
N LEU A 91 -18.68 5.22 -16.80
CA LEU A 91 -18.92 5.64 -18.19
C LEU A 91 -18.72 7.14 -18.41
N LEU A 92 -18.91 7.93 -17.34
CA LEU A 92 -18.75 9.38 -17.37
C LEU A 92 -17.31 9.80 -17.04
N ALA A 93 -16.43 8.84 -16.74
CA ALA A 93 -15.05 9.16 -16.41
C ALA A 93 -14.31 9.68 -17.66
N PRO A 94 -13.48 10.73 -17.49
CA PRO A 94 -12.61 11.19 -18.56
C PRO A 94 -11.63 10.09 -18.97
N PHE A 95 -11.00 10.26 -20.13
CA PHE A 95 -10.05 9.28 -20.62
C PHE A 95 -8.83 9.18 -19.68
N LEU A 96 -8.44 7.95 -19.36
CA LEU A 96 -7.34 7.64 -18.47
C LEU A 96 -6.20 6.96 -19.23
N CYS A 97 -5.02 7.59 -19.23
CA CYS A 97 -3.79 7.00 -19.70
C CYS A 97 -2.98 6.46 -18.51
N ILE A 98 -2.93 5.14 -18.39
CA ILE A 98 -2.09 4.47 -17.40
C ILE A 98 -0.69 4.33 -17.99
N ARG A 99 0.21 5.22 -17.59
CA ARG A 99 1.56 5.32 -18.15
C ARG A 99 2.58 4.60 -17.28
N ILE A 100 3.19 3.56 -17.83
CA ILE A 100 4.25 2.77 -17.22
C ILE A 100 5.57 3.12 -17.91
N VAL A 101 6.60 3.49 -17.15
CA VAL A 101 7.93 3.80 -17.71
C VAL A 101 8.92 2.72 -17.30
N THR A 102 9.69 2.22 -18.26
CA THR A 102 10.66 1.15 -18.05
C THR A 102 11.90 1.34 -18.92
N ARG A 103 13.03 0.78 -18.50
CA ARG A 103 14.22 0.66 -19.37
C ARG A 103 14.08 -0.48 -20.40
N GLY A 104 13.14 -1.38 -20.19
CA GLY A 104 12.92 -2.58 -21.00
C GLY A 104 13.86 -3.74 -20.69
N ASP A 105 14.51 -3.73 -19.51
CA ASP A 105 15.43 -4.80 -19.09
C ASP A 105 14.71 -6.10 -18.69
N TYR A 106 13.46 -5.99 -18.23
CA TYR A 106 12.64 -7.12 -17.78
C TYR A 106 11.34 -7.24 -18.59
N PRO A 107 11.40 -7.54 -19.90
CA PRO A 107 10.23 -7.50 -20.78
C PRO A 107 9.12 -8.47 -20.39
N GLN A 108 9.46 -9.63 -19.83
CA GLN A 108 8.47 -10.62 -19.37
C GLN A 108 7.67 -10.11 -18.17
N LEU A 109 8.34 -9.46 -17.20
CA LEU A 109 7.70 -8.85 -16.03
C LEU A 109 6.72 -7.76 -16.48
N VAL A 110 7.17 -6.86 -17.36
CA VAL A 110 6.33 -5.77 -17.86
C VAL A 110 5.11 -6.31 -18.59
N ARG A 111 5.26 -7.30 -19.49
CA ARG A 111 4.13 -7.95 -20.19
C ARG A 111 3.13 -8.55 -19.20
N ALA A 112 3.61 -9.27 -18.19
CA ALA A 112 2.75 -9.88 -17.17
C ALA A 112 1.99 -8.82 -16.36
N ASN A 113 2.67 -7.75 -15.95
CA ASN A 113 2.08 -6.67 -15.16
C ASN A 113 1.07 -5.85 -15.96
N VAL A 114 1.37 -5.53 -17.23
CA VAL A 114 0.45 -4.86 -18.16
C VAL A 114 -0.83 -5.67 -18.29
N ASN A 115 -0.74 -6.98 -18.56
CA ASN A 115 -1.91 -7.84 -18.67
C ASN A 115 -2.72 -7.88 -17.36
N ARG A 116 -2.05 -8.02 -16.22
CA ARG A 116 -2.70 -8.04 -14.90
C ARG A 116 -3.41 -6.73 -14.58
N ASN A 117 -2.76 -5.60 -14.86
CA ASN A 117 -3.33 -4.26 -14.62
C ASN A 117 -4.49 -3.98 -15.58
N MET A 118 -4.39 -4.39 -16.85
CA MET A 118 -5.47 -4.27 -17.83
C MET A 118 -6.73 -5.02 -17.40
N ASN A 119 -6.54 -6.28 -16.98
CA ASN A 119 -7.63 -7.11 -16.47
C ASN A 119 -8.25 -6.46 -15.22
N ARG A 120 -7.40 -5.99 -14.29
CA ARG A 120 -7.87 -5.32 -13.07
C ARG A 120 -8.68 -4.06 -13.35
N CYS A 121 -8.27 -3.25 -14.32
CA CYS A 121 -9.00 -2.06 -14.74
C CYS A 121 -10.37 -2.42 -15.30
N THR A 122 -10.42 -3.42 -16.18
CA THR A 122 -11.67 -3.92 -16.79
C THR A 122 -12.61 -4.50 -15.72
N GLU A 123 -12.10 -5.34 -14.81
CA GLU A 123 -12.85 -5.91 -13.69
C GLU A 123 -13.40 -4.84 -12.73
N ALA A 124 -12.69 -3.72 -12.56
CA ALA A 124 -13.12 -2.61 -11.73
C ALA A 124 -14.16 -1.70 -12.41
N GLY A 125 -14.48 -1.95 -13.69
CA GLY A 125 -15.45 -1.19 -14.49
C GLY A 125 -14.87 0.02 -15.21
N LEU A 126 -13.54 0.12 -15.35
CA LEU A 126 -12.91 1.20 -16.10
C LEU A 126 -13.05 0.93 -17.61
N GLU A 127 -13.74 1.80 -18.32
CA GLU A 127 -14.01 1.62 -19.76
C GLU A 127 -13.21 2.55 -20.66
N ASN A 128 -12.97 3.80 -20.25
CA ASN A 128 -12.32 4.81 -21.08
C ASN A 128 -10.83 4.95 -20.73
N PHE A 129 -10.02 3.97 -21.10
CA PHE A 129 -8.60 3.95 -20.73
C PHE A 129 -7.69 3.23 -21.74
N ILE A 130 -6.41 3.59 -21.69
CA ILE A 130 -5.29 2.91 -22.35
C ILE A 130 -4.16 2.65 -21.33
N ILE A 131 -3.41 1.57 -21.52
CA ILE A 131 -2.13 1.35 -20.87
C ILE A 131 -1.03 1.69 -21.87
N GLU A 132 -0.23 2.70 -21.53
CA GLU A 132 0.89 3.16 -22.33
C GLU A 132 2.19 2.75 -21.66
N VAL A 133 3.01 1.97 -22.36
CA VAL A 133 4.31 1.52 -21.88
C VAL A 133 5.38 2.27 -22.64
N VAL A 134 6.11 3.12 -21.92
CA VAL A 134 7.19 3.95 -22.45
C VAL A 134 8.50 3.26 -22.11
N THR A 135 9.25 2.88 -23.13
CA THR A 135 10.43 2.03 -22.97
C THR A 135 11.64 2.53 -23.75
N ASP A 136 12.84 2.36 -23.21
CA ASP A 136 14.09 2.59 -23.95
C ASP A 136 14.44 1.42 -24.89
N LYS A 137 13.94 0.21 -24.61
CA LYS A 137 14.15 -1.01 -25.42
C LYS A 137 12.81 -1.63 -25.77
N ALA A 138 12.63 -2.05 -27.03
CA ALA A 138 11.39 -2.68 -27.45
C ALA A 138 11.10 -3.93 -26.61
N ILE A 139 9.94 -3.95 -25.97
CA ILE A 139 9.42 -5.04 -25.15
C ILE A 139 8.65 -6.02 -26.03
N GLY A 140 8.05 -5.55 -27.13
CA GLY A 140 7.22 -6.40 -28.00
C GLY A 140 5.94 -6.81 -27.28
N LEU A 141 5.14 -5.83 -26.88
CA LEU A 141 3.81 -6.06 -26.32
C LEU A 141 2.88 -6.63 -27.41
N ALA A 142 1.97 -7.52 -27.01
CA ALA A 142 0.97 -8.05 -27.93
C ALA A 142 0.04 -6.93 -28.41
N ALA A 143 -0.29 -6.94 -29.70
CA ALA A 143 -1.21 -5.96 -30.27
C ALA A 143 -2.58 -6.04 -29.59
N HIS A 144 -2.95 -4.99 -28.86
CA HIS A 144 -4.20 -4.92 -28.13
C HIS A 144 -4.73 -3.48 -28.17
N ARG A 145 -6.04 -3.30 -28.39
CA ARG A 145 -6.67 -1.97 -28.56
C ARG A 145 -6.48 -1.01 -27.37
N ARG A 146 -6.21 -1.55 -26.18
CA ARG A 146 -5.99 -0.80 -24.93
C ARG A 146 -4.53 -0.75 -24.50
N VAL A 147 -3.59 -1.22 -25.31
CA VAL A 147 -2.17 -1.25 -24.96
C VAL A 147 -1.39 -0.56 -26.07
N ARG A 148 -0.55 0.40 -25.68
CA ARG A 148 0.36 1.11 -26.58
C ARG A 148 1.78 0.98 -26.07
N GLU A 149 2.70 0.63 -26.95
CA GLU A 149 4.13 0.67 -26.67
C GLU A 149 4.74 1.91 -27.33
N VAL A 150 5.49 2.71 -26.56
CA VAL A 150 6.21 3.90 -27.02
C VAL A 150 7.69 3.68 -26.81
N LEU A 151 8.42 3.48 -27.89
CA LEU A 151 9.87 3.35 -27.87
C LEU A 151 10.52 4.74 -27.89
N VAL A 152 11.33 5.05 -26.88
CA VAL A 152 12.05 6.32 -26.79
C VAL A 152 13.34 6.23 -27.61
N PRO A 153 13.48 6.99 -28.72
CA PRO A 153 14.64 6.88 -29.59
C PRO A 153 15.93 7.22 -28.85
N HIS A 154 16.98 6.40 -28.93
CA HIS A 154 18.26 6.69 -28.24
C HIS A 154 18.87 8.05 -28.60
N SER A 155 18.54 8.62 -29.77
CA SER A 155 18.94 9.95 -30.21
C SER A 155 18.16 11.08 -29.54
N TYR A 156 16.98 10.82 -28.98
CA TYR A 156 16.16 11.85 -28.35
C TYR A 156 16.87 12.46 -27.13
N ARG A 157 16.94 13.80 -27.12
CA ARG A 157 17.52 14.60 -26.04
C ARG A 157 16.53 15.74 -25.71
N PRO A 158 15.97 15.75 -24.49
CA PRO A 158 15.08 16.83 -24.09
C PRO A 158 15.86 18.13 -23.89
N LYS A 159 15.23 19.28 -24.17
CA LYS A 159 15.84 20.61 -24.04
C LYS A 159 16.39 20.91 -22.64
N SER A 160 15.75 20.35 -21.61
CA SER A 160 16.17 20.49 -20.21
C SER A 160 17.40 19.66 -19.84
N GLY A 161 17.85 18.75 -20.70
CA GLY A 161 18.90 17.79 -20.37
C GLY A 161 18.45 16.67 -19.43
N ALA A 162 17.13 16.52 -19.19
CA ALA A 162 16.59 15.43 -18.39
C ALA A 162 17.06 14.05 -18.88
N LEU A 163 17.32 13.13 -17.94
CA LEU A 163 17.82 11.79 -18.20
C LEU A 163 16.83 10.72 -17.69
N PHE A 164 17.07 9.48 -18.09
CA PHE A 164 16.36 8.29 -17.59
C PHE A 164 14.82 8.42 -17.67
N LYS A 165 14.11 8.16 -16.57
CA LYS A 165 12.64 8.20 -16.49
C LYS A 165 12.07 9.57 -16.90
N ALA A 166 12.71 10.66 -16.48
CA ALA A 166 12.28 12.01 -16.83
C ALA A 166 12.41 12.29 -18.33
N ARG A 167 13.46 11.78 -18.98
CA ARG A 167 13.62 11.83 -20.44
C ARG A 167 12.49 11.11 -21.16
N ALA A 168 12.16 9.89 -20.72
CA ALA A 168 11.09 9.09 -21.32
C ALA A 168 9.72 9.78 -21.16
N LEU A 169 9.44 10.33 -19.97
CA LEU A 169 8.22 11.09 -19.72
C LEU A 169 8.13 12.36 -20.57
N GLN A 170 9.24 13.08 -20.72
CA GLN A 170 9.28 14.27 -21.59
C GLN A 170 9.02 13.90 -23.06
N TYR A 171 9.57 12.78 -23.54
CA TYR A 171 9.32 12.31 -24.91
C TYR A 171 7.84 12.08 -25.20
N CYS A 172 7.07 11.65 -24.19
CA CYS A 172 5.63 11.43 -24.33
C CYS A 172 4.82 12.72 -24.51
N LEU A 173 5.43 13.88 -24.26
CA LEU A 173 4.81 15.19 -24.45
C LEU A 173 5.16 15.83 -25.80
N GLU A 174 6.05 15.20 -26.59
CA GLU A 174 6.45 15.72 -27.89
C GLU A 174 5.33 15.58 -28.94
N ASP A 175 5.33 16.49 -29.91
CA ASP A 175 4.39 16.51 -31.01
C ASP A 175 4.44 15.19 -31.81
N GLY A 176 3.28 14.61 -32.09
CA GLY A 176 3.15 13.32 -32.77
C GLY A 176 3.38 12.09 -31.87
N VAL A 177 3.84 12.28 -30.63
CA VAL A 177 3.93 11.21 -29.62
C VAL A 177 2.79 11.30 -28.63
N ASN A 178 2.47 12.51 -28.16
CA ASN A 178 1.37 12.75 -27.24
C ASN A 178 0.02 12.45 -27.93
N ILE A 179 -0.83 11.67 -27.27
CA ILE A 179 -2.17 11.30 -27.73
C ILE A 179 -3.28 11.86 -26.84
N LEU A 180 -2.91 12.64 -25.81
CA LEU A 180 -3.81 13.08 -24.75
C LEU A 180 -4.32 14.49 -25.02
N ALA A 181 -5.61 14.70 -24.78
CA ALA A 181 -6.23 16.01 -24.74
C ALA A 181 -6.07 16.65 -23.36
N ASP A 182 -6.33 17.96 -23.26
CA ASP A 182 -6.21 18.73 -22.01
C ASP A 182 -7.15 18.25 -20.89
N THR A 183 -8.21 17.51 -21.24
CA THR A 183 -9.19 16.93 -20.30
C THR A 183 -8.83 15.53 -19.82
N ASP A 184 -7.78 14.92 -20.39
CA ASP A 184 -7.40 13.54 -20.12
C ASP A 184 -6.49 13.44 -18.91
N TRP A 185 -6.54 12.29 -18.24
CA TRP A 185 -5.81 12.04 -17.01
C TRP A 185 -4.69 11.03 -17.20
N ILE A 186 -3.55 11.28 -16.56
CA ILE A 186 -2.42 10.35 -16.57
C ILE A 186 -2.26 9.73 -15.19
N VAL A 187 -2.21 8.40 -15.15
CA VAL A 187 -1.84 7.62 -13.97
C VAL A 187 -0.44 7.08 -14.20
N HIS A 188 0.55 7.68 -13.53
CA HIS A 188 1.94 7.20 -13.61
C HIS A 188 2.15 6.01 -12.67
N LEU A 189 2.67 4.92 -13.22
CA LEU A 189 3.02 3.70 -12.48
C LEU A 189 4.48 3.31 -12.75
N ASP A 190 5.12 2.72 -11.75
CA ASP A 190 6.39 2.01 -11.94
C ASP A 190 6.15 0.64 -12.61
N GLU A 191 7.19 0.06 -13.21
CA GLU A 191 7.08 -1.15 -14.03
C GLU A 191 6.65 -2.40 -13.25
N GLU A 192 6.94 -2.42 -11.96
CA GLU A 192 6.59 -3.45 -10.99
C GLU A 192 5.24 -3.21 -10.31
N THR A 193 4.61 -2.04 -10.54
CA THR A 193 3.40 -1.65 -9.80
C THR A 193 2.17 -2.42 -10.28
N LEU A 194 1.45 -2.98 -9.33
CA LEU A 194 0.20 -3.70 -9.56
C LEU A 194 -0.98 -2.94 -8.98
N LEU A 195 -1.99 -2.73 -9.81
CA LEU A 195 -3.23 -2.09 -9.39
C LEU A 195 -4.10 -3.05 -8.59
N THR A 196 -4.79 -2.50 -7.58
CA THR A 196 -5.88 -3.15 -6.87
C THR A 196 -7.23 -2.61 -7.33
N GLU A 197 -8.30 -3.38 -7.14
CA GLU A 197 -9.68 -2.93 -7.47
C GLU A 197 -10.00 -1.60 -6.77
N ASN A 198 -9.62 -1.47 -5.50
CA ASN A 198 -9.83 -0.25 -4.71
C ASN A 198 -9.00 0.93 -5.22
N SER A 199 -7.76 0.71 -5.69
CA SER A 199 -6.95 1.79 -6.27
C SER A 199 -7.57 2.34 -7.55
N VAL A 200 -8.11 1.48 -8.43
CA VAL A 200 -8.78 1.91 -9.67
C VAL A 200 -10.05 2.70 -9.33
N ARG A 201 -10.85 2.24 -8.37
CA ARG A 201 -12.04 2.99 -7.90
C ARG A 201 -11.68 4.31 -7.23
N GLY A 202 -10.58 4.36 -6.49
CA GLY A 202 -10.06 5.58 -5.91
C GLY A 202 -9.66 6.61 -6.97
N ILE A 203 -8.96 6.17 -8.02
CA ILE A 203 -8.61 6.98 -9.19
C ILE A 203 -9.89 7.51 -9.86
N LEU A 204 -10.86 6.63 -10.15
CA LEU A 204 -12.15 7.02 -10.75
C LEU A 204 -12.86 8.10 -9.93
N ASN A 205 -12.96 7.90 -8.61
CA ASN A 205 -13.56 8.90 -7.72
C ASN A 205 -12.81 10.23 -7.73
N PHE A 206 -11.48 10.20 -7.82
CA PHE A 206 -10.66 11.40 -7.88
C PHE A 206 -10.89 12.20 -9.16
N VAL A 207 -10.84 11.53 -10.32
CA VAL A 207 -11.03 12.21 -11.61
C VAL A 207 -12.47 12.66 -11.85
N LEU A 208 -13.46 11.93 -11.33
CA LEU A 208 -14.87 12.32 -11.40
C LEU A 208 -15.19 13.52 -10.48
N ASP A 209 -14.51 13.63 -9.34
CA ASP A 209 -14.65 14.78 -8.45
C ASP A 209 -14.09 16.06 -9.08
N GLY A 210 -12.99 15.95 -9.84
CA GLY A 210 -12.45 17.04 -10.67
C GLY A 210 -11.95 18.26 -9.88
N LYS A 211 -11.92 18.20 -8.55
CA LYS A 211 -11.60 19.33 -7.67
C LYS A 211 -10.10 19.69 -7.65
N HIS A 212 -9.24 18.71 -7.90
CA HIS A 212 -7.79 18.85 -7.77
C HIS A 212 -7.10 18.32 -9.03
N HIS A 213 -6.00 18.95 -9.46
CA HIS A 213 -5.29 18.59 -10.69
C HIS A 213 -4.23 17.49 -10.49
N PHE A 214 -3.87 17.16 -9.25
CA PHE A 214 -2.89 16.13 -8.93
C PHE A 214 -3.31 15.36 -7.68
N GLY A 215 -3.00 14.07 -7.65
CA GLY A 215 -3.28 13.19 -6.53
C GLY A 215 -2.20 12.11 -6.42
N GLN A 216 -2.06 11.56 -5.22
CA GLN A 216 -1.10 10.49 -4.94
C GLN A 216 -1.82 9.33 -4.25
N GLY A 217 -1.62 8.12 -4.79
CA GLY A 217 -2.10 6.88 -4.19
C GLY A 217 -1.09 6.32 -3.18
N LEU A 218 -1.58 5.51 -2.24
CA LEU A 218 -0.73 4.72 -1.35
C LEU A 218 -0.06 3.60 -2.15
N ILE A 219 1.25 3.46 -2.00
CA ILE A 219 2.04 2.36 -2.56
C ILE A 219 2.47 1.46 -1.41
N THR A 220 2.18 0.17 -1.52
CA THR A 220 2.57 -0.84 -0.53
C THR A 220 3.50 -1.84 -1.18
N TYR A 221 4.70 -1.97 -0.63
CA TYR A 221 5.63 -3.03 -1.00
C TYR A 221 5.32 -4.25 -0.14
N ALA A 222 4.85 -5.34 -0.75
CA ALA A 222 4.78 -6.62 -0.07
C ALA A 222 6.21 -7.13 0.10
N GLN A 223 6.61 -7.41 1.35
CA GLN A 223 7.81 -8.20 1.64
C GLN A 223 7.54 -9.68 1.35
#